data_AF-A0A966X157-F1
#
_entry.id   AF-A0A966X157-F1
#
_cell.length_a   1.000
_cell.length_b   1.000
_cell.length_c   1.000
_cell.angle_alpha   90.00
_cell.angle_beta   90.00
_cell.angle_gamma   90.00
#
_symmetry.space_group_name_H-M   'P 1'
#
loop_
_entity.id
_entity.type
_entity.pdbx_description
1 polymer ?
#
loop_
_entity_poly.entity_id
_entity_poly.type
_entity_poly.pdbx_seq_one_letter_code
_entity_poly.pdbx_strand_id
1 'polypeptide(L)'
;MRDLIHPRALVIALDKSGKSLDTETLASEMSGWMNEYPLVQLLIGGPDGLSSGLMRDVNRSISVSLMTFPHFMMRVLIAEQLYRAWSINRMHPYHK
;
A
#
# COMPACT_ATOMS: atom_id res chain seq x y z
N MET A 1 -14.47 11.61 -1.89
CA MET A 1 -13.31 10.67 -1.80
C MET A 1 -13.01 10.03 -3.15
N ARG A 2 -13.99 9.52 -3.91
CA ARG A 2 -13.75 9.02 -5.28
C ARG A 2 -13.09 10.06 -6.20
N ASP A 3 -13.46 11.32 -6.06
CA ASP A 3 -12.89 12.42 -6.86
C ASP A 3 -11.42 12.72 -6.55
N LEU A 4 -10.85 12.10 -5.50
CA LEU A 4 -9.43 12.20 -5.14
C LEU A 4 -8.58 11.08 -5.77
N ILE A 5 -9.22 10.09 -6.40
CA ILE A 5 -8.53 9.04 -7.15
C ILE A 5 -8.11 9.60 -8.50
N HIS A 6 -6.82 9.54 -8.77
CA HIS A 6 -6.28 9.95 -10.06
C HIS A 6 -6.56 8.85 -11.11
N PRO A 7 -7.08 9.20 -12.30
CA PRO A 7 -7.56 8.22 -13.28
C PRO A 7 -6.47 7.31 -13.86
N ARG A 8 -5.19 7.70 -13.74
CA ARG A 8 -4.04 6.89 -14.18
C ARG A 8 -3.21 6.32 -13.04
N ALA A 9 -3.68 6.43 -11.79
CA ALA A 9 -2.98 5.85 -10.66
C ALA A 9 -3.23 4.34 -10.57
N LEU A 10 -2.22 3.61 -10.11
CA LEU A 10 -2.45 2.34 -9.44
C LEU A 10 -3.04 2.62 -8.06
N VAL A 11 -4.30 2.24 -7.86
CA VAL A 11 -5.01 2.41 -6.60
C VAL A 11 -4.92 1.13 -5.79
N ILE A 12 -4.29 1.21 -4.62
CA ILE A 12 -4.09 0.08 -3.72
C ILE A 12 -4.82 0.35 -2.42
N ALA A 13 -5.77 -0.50 -2.06
CA ALA A 13 -6.37 -0.51 -0.73
C ALA A 13 -5.43 -1.18 0.28
N LEU A 14 -5.21 -0.54 1.43
CA LEU A 14 -4.66 -1.21 2.60
C LEU A 14 -5.83 -1.77 3.41
N ASP A 15 -6.03 -3.09 3.30
CA ASP A 15 -7.15 -3.80 3.90
C ASP A 15 -6.68 -5.13 4.49
N LYS A 16 -7.20 -5.48 5.66
CA LYS A 16 -6.80 -6.71 6.37
C LYS A 16 -7.07 -8.00 5.59
N SER A 17 -8.06 -7.99 4.69
CA SER A 17 -8.43 -9.11 3.82
C SER A 17 -7.67 -9.13 2.50
N GLY A 18 -6.81 -8.12 2.25
CA GLY A 18 -5.94 -8.05 1.09
C GLY A 18 -4.83 -9.11 1.12
N LYS A 19 -4.07 -9.18 0.02
CA LYS A 19 -2.92 -10.07 -0.10
C LYS A 19 -1.86 -9.66 0.92
N SER A 20 -1.46 -10.58 1.80
CA SER A 20 -0.31 -10.39 2.68
C SER A 20 0.98 -10.45 1.88
N LEU A 21 1.88 -9.49 2.12
CA LEU A 21 3.21 -9.44 1.50
C LEU A 21 4.25 -9.47 2.62
N ASP A 22 5.33 -10.22 2.40
CA ASP A 22 6.57 -9.98 3.13
C ASP A 22 7.32 -8.77 2.54
N THR A 23 8.41 -8.37 3.20
CA THR A 23 9.16 -7.16 2.85
C THR A 23 9.79 -7.26 1.46
N GLU A 24 10.32 -8.43 1.11
CA GLU A 24 10.98 -8.72 -0.15
C GLU A 24 9.99 -8.71 -1.31
N THR A 25 8.80 -9.29 -1.10
CA THR A 25 7.72 -9.24 -2.08
C THR A 25 7.20 -7.82 -2.24
N LEU A 26 7.07 -7.04 -1.16
CA LEU A 26 6.71 -5.63 -1.23
C LEU A 26 7.75 -4.83 -2.05
N ALA A 27 9.04 -5.08 -1.86
CA ALA A 27 10.11 -4.43 -2.63
C ALA A 27 10.01 -4.73 -4.13
N SER A 28 9.79 -5.99 -4.48
CA SER A 28 9.61 -6.45 -5.86
C SER A 28 8.37 -5.83 -6.51
N GLU A 29 7.22 -5.94 -5.83
CA GLU A 29 5.94 -5.38 -6.30
C GLU A 29 6.04 -3.85 -6.48
N MET A 30 6.64 -3.14 -5.50
CA MET A 30 6.84 -1.69 -5.58
C MET A 30 7.70 -1.29 -6.79
N SER A 31 8.75 -2.06 -7.10
CA SER A 31 9.55 -1.83 -8.32
C SER A 31 8.70 -1.99 -9.59
N GLY A 32 7.86 -3.03 -9.64
CA GLY A 32 6.90 -3.23 -10.73
C GLY A 32 5.90 -2.07 -10.86
N TRP A 33 5.31 -1.62 -9.75
CA TRP A 33 4.33 -0.53 -9.76
C TRP A 33 4.93 0.78 -10.29
N MET A 34 6.16 1.12 -9.89
CA MET A 34 6.84 2.32 -10.36
C MET A 34 7.22 2.28 -11.84
N ASN A 35 7.41 1.09 -12.40
CA ASN A 35 7.70 0.92 -13.83
C ASN A 35 6.43 0.95 -14.70
N GLU A 36 5.33 0.42 -14.17
CA GLU A 36 4.07 0.26 -14.93
C GLU A 36 3.16 1.48 -14.83
N TYR A 37 3.16 2.20 -13.70
CA TYR A 37 2.22 3.28 -13.43
C TYR A 37 2.93 4.63 -13.17
N PRO A 38 2.36 5.74 -13.66
CA PRO A 38 2.90 7.07 -13.41
C PRO A 38 2.68 7.54 -11.96
N LEU A 39 1.76 6.90 -11.23
CA LEU A 39 1.39 7.26 -9.86
C LEU A 39 0.85 6.03 -9.14
N VAL A 40 1.20 5.89 -7.85
CA VAL A 40 0.61 4.90 -6.95
C VAL A 40 -0.11 5.65 -5.84
N GLN A 41 -1.39 5.31 -5.60
CA GLN A 41 -2.19 5.86 -4.51
C GLN A 41 -2.55 4.75 -3.53
N LEU A 42 -2.06 4.86 -2.30
CA LEU A 42 -2.40 3.96 -1.20
C LEU A 42 -3.60 4.53 -0.44
N LEU A 43 -4.68 3.76 -0.36
CA LEU A 43 -5.88 4.13 0.36
C LEU A 43 -5.88 3.48 1.74
N ILE A 44 -6.06 4.31 2.77
CA ILE A 44 -6.20 3.87 4.16
C ILE A 44 -7.59 4.25 4.61
N GLY A 45 -8.36 3.25 5.03
CA GLY A 45 -9.72 3.45 5.54
C GLY A 45 -9.75 4.19 6.88
N GLY A 46 -10.92 4.75 7.19
CA GLY A 46 -11.22 5.24 8.53
C GLY A 46 -11.47 4.10 9.52
N PRO A 47 -12.07 4.38 10.68
CA PRO A 47 -12.45 3.36 11.67
C PRO A 47 -13.30 2.21 11.07
N ASP A 48 -14.18 2.54 10.13
CA ASP A 48 -15.07 1.57 9.45
C ASP A 48 -14.46 0.98 8.17
N GLY A 49 -13.20 1.28 7.87
CA GLY A 49 -12.53 0.86 6.65
C GLY A 49 -12.85 1.72 5.42
N LEU A 50 -12.68 1.15 4.23
CA LEU A 50 -13.01 1.78 2.95
C LEU A 50 -14.43 1.39 2.54
N SER A 51 -15.19 2.33 1.98
CA SER A 51 -16.56 2.05 1.53
C SER A 51 -16.57 1.03 0.39
N SER A 52 -17.62 0.22 0.31
CA SER A 52 -17.79 -0.78 -0.77
C SER A 52 -17.78 -0.15 -2.17
N GLY A 53 -18.23 1.11 -2.29
CA GLY A 53 -18.09 1.90 -3.51
C GLY A 53 -16.63 2.11 -3.89
N LEU A 54 -15.82 2.58 -2.95
CA LEU A 54 -14.40 2.84 -3.20
C LEU A 54 -13.61 1.55 -3.49
N MET A 55 -13.95 0.46 -2.79
CA MET A 55 -13.36 -0.86 -3.02
C MET A 55 -13.62 -1.44 -4.42
N ARG A 56 -14.62 -0.96 -5.16
CA ARG A 56 -14.82 -1.36 -6.57
C ARG A 56 -13.84 -0.69 -7.53
N ASP A 57 -13.27 0.43 -7.11
CA ASP A 57 -12.40 1.27 -7.94
C ASP A 57 -10.91 1.00 -7.66
N VAL A 58 -10.57 0.11 -6.73
CA VAL A 58 -9.19 -0.25 -6.40
C VAL A 58 -8.68 -1.34 -7.34
N ASN A 59 -7.43 -1.20 -7.79
CA ASN A 59 -6.78 -2.20 -8.64
C ASN A 59 -6.25 -3.37 -7.81
N ARG A 60 -5.78 -3.08 -6.59
CA ARG A 60 -5.15 -4.07 -5.69
C ARG A 60 -5.61 -3.85 -4.26
N SER A 61 -5.58 -4.92 -3.47
CA SER A 61 -5.81 -4.89 -2.03
C SER A 61 -4.67 -5.63 -1.33
N ILE A 62 -3.99 -4.96 -0.39
CA ILE A 62 -2.82 -5.46 0.32
C ILE A 62 -3.07 -5.39 1.83
N SER A 63 -2.69 -6.45 2.52
CA SER A 63 -2.69 -6.49 3.98
C SER A 63 -1.29 -6.20 4.51
N VAL A 64 -1.16 -5.12 5.29
CA VAL A 64 0.09 -4.78 5.99
C VAL A 64 0.30 -5.68 7.21
N SER A 65 -0.80 -6.19 7.78
CA SER A 65 -0.77 -7.12 8.92
C SER A 65 -2.10 -7.83 9.06
N LEU A 66 -2.04 -9.05 9.60
CA LEU A 66 -3.22 -9.79 10.05
C LEU A 66 -3.84 -9.18 11.32
N MET A 67 -3.09 -8.37 12.06
CA MET A 67 -3.57 -7.67 13.25
C MET A 67 -4.27 -6.37 12.88
N THR A 68 -5.25 -5.97 13.70
CA THR A 68 -5.96 -4.70 13.52
C THR A 68 -5.21 -3.59 14.23
N PHE A 69 -4.79 -2.58 13.48
CA PHE A 69 -4.17 -1.37 14.01
C PHE A 69 -5.09 -0.16 13.83
N PRO A 70 -5.01 0.85 14.72
CA PRO A 70 -5.63 2.14 14.47
C PRO A 70 -5.13 2.75 13.15
N HIS A 71 -6.01 3.41 12.40
CA HIS A 71 -5.68 3.97 11.08
C HIS A 71 -4.47 4.93 11.12
N PHE A 72 -4.26 5.69 12.21
CA PHE A 72 -3.09 6.56 12.34
C PHE A 72 -1.77 5.77 12.45
N MET A 73 -1.79 4.61 13.11
CA MET A 73 -0.63 3.72 13.22
C MET A 73 -0.36 3.05 11.87
N MET A 74 -1.42 2.65 11.16
CA MET A 74 -1.30 2.06 9.82
C MET A 74 -0.52 2.98 8.86
N ARG A 75 -0.74 4.30 8.93
CA ARG A 75 0.01 5.29 8.13
C ARG A 75 1.51 5.28 8.42
N VAL A 76 1.90 5.13 9.68
CA VAL A 76 3.31 5.08 10.09
C VAL A 76 3.94 3.76 9.64
N LEU A 77 3.25 2.64 9.89
CA LEU A 77 3.71 1.30 9.51
C LEU A 77 3.94 1.20 8.00
N ILE A 78 2.97 1.62 7.18
CA ILE A 78 3.15 1.55 5.72
C ILE A 78 4.26 2.48 5.24
N ALA A 79 4.41 3.68 5.82
CA ALA A 79 5.49 4.60 5.44
C ALA A 79 6.87 3.98 5.71
N GLU A 80 7.05 3.33 6.86
CA GLU A 80 8.28 2.63 7.20
C GLU A 80 8.53 1.44 6.26
N GLN A 81 7.51 0.61 6.00
CA GLN A 81 7.64 -0.54 5.11
C GLN A 81 7.96 -0.15 3.66
N LEU A 82 7.39 0.95 3.17
CA LEU A 82 7.76 1.51 1.86
C LEU A 82 9.22 1.98 1.83
N TYR A 83 9.68 2.63 2.91
CA TYR A 83 11.08 3.05 3.01
C TYR A 83 12.03 1.84 3.09
N ARG A 84 11.64 0.79 3.79
CA ARG A 84 12.38 -0.48 3.85
C ARG A 84 12.44 -1.16 2.48
N ALA A 85 11.30 -1.30 1.80
CA ALA A 85 11.21 -1.82 0.45
C ALA A 85 12.07 -1.02 -0.55
N TRP A 86 12.04 0.31 -0.44
CA TRP A 86 12.92 1.19 -1.22
C TRP A 86 14.40 0.96 -0.90
N SER A 87 14.73 0.79 0.38
CA SER A 87 16.11 0.54 0.82
C SER A 87 16.64 -0.77 0.25
N ILE A 88 15.83 -1.83 0.19
CA ILE A 88 16.18 -3.09 -0.48
C ILE A 88 16.47 -2.85 -1.97
N ASN A 89 15.55 -2.19 -2.68
CA ASN A 89 15.69 -1.91 -4.12
C ASN A 89 16.92 -1.04 -4.46
N ARG A 90 17.42 -0.26 -3.49
CA ARG A 90 18.62 0.58 -3.64
C ARG A 90 19.88 -0.05 -3.07
N MET A 91 19.82 -1.28 -2.57
CA MET A 91 20.92 -1.92 -1.83
C MET A 91 21.44 -1.03 -0.67
N HIS A 92 20.55 -0.25 -0.07
CA HIS A 92 20.88 0.69 1.00
C HIS A 92 20.99 -0.05 2.35
N PRO A 93 21.97 0.26 3.23
CA PRO A 93 22.24 -0.53 4.44
C PRO A 93 21.09 -0.66 5.45
N TYR A 94 20.07 0.20 5.37
CA TYR A 94 18.92 0.20 6.28
C TYR A 94 18.10 -1.09 6.27
N HIS A 95 18.17 -1.90 5.21
CA HIS A 95 17.44 -3.17 5.14
C HIS A 95 18.09 -4.30 5.95
N LYS A 96 19.29 -4.08 6.51
CA LYS A 96 19.99 -5.06 7.35
C LYS A 96 19.43 -5.13 8.76
#